data_AF-A0A182HCC6-F1
#
_entry.id   AF-A0A182HCC6-F1
#
_cell.length_a   1.000
_cell.length_b   1.000
_cell.length_c   1.000
_cell.angle_alpha   90.00
_cell.angle_beta   90.00
_cell.angle_gamma   90.00
#
_symmetry.space_group_name_H-M   'P 1'
#
loop_
_entity.id
_entity.type
_entity.pdbx_description
1 polymer ?
#
loop_
_entity_poly.entity_id
_entity_poly.type
_entity_poly.pdbx_seq_one_letter_code
_entity_poly.pdbx_strand_id
1 'polypeptide(L)' 'MAKNRETKRSKHIDVKHHFLRDHVEAGRLQIEPVSSQDQLADMLTKALDTSRFRDLRRSLGLND' A
#
# COMPACT_ATOMS: atom_id res chain seq x y z
N MET A 1 2.26 -3.49 33.28
CA MET A 1 1.53 -3.09 32.05
C MET A 1 2.37 -2.05 31.32
N ALA A 2 2.95 -2.37 30.17
CA ALA A 2 3.78 -1.43 29.43
C ALA A 2 2.89 -0.31 28.85
N LYS A 3 3.20 0.95 29.17
CA LYS A 3 2.49 2.11 28.64
C LYS A 3 2.83 2.25 27.16
N ASN A 4 1.88 1.96 26.27
CA ASN A 4 2.10 2.08 24.84
C ASN A 4 2.38 3.56 24.52
N ARG A 5 3.56 3.87 23.98
CA ARG A 5 4.00 5.24 23.76
C ARG A 5 3.28 5.80 22.54
N GLU A 6 2.26 6.62 22.76
CA GLU A 6 1.59 7.34 21.68
C GLU A 6 2.57 8.25 20.94
N THR A 7 2.67 8.05 19.63
CA THR A 7 3.43 8.91 18.72
C THR A 7 2.51 9.35 17.58
N LYS A 8 2.86 10.42 16.87
CA LYS A 8 2.13 10.83 15.65
C LYS A 8 2.03 9.68 14.64
N ARG A 9 3.06 8.83 14.56
CA ARG A 9 3.08 7.64 13.70
C ARG A 9 2.07 6.57 14.15
N SER A 10 1.99 6.29 15.46
CA SER A 10 0.98 5.36 16.01
C SER A 10 -0.42 5.84 15.67
N LYS A 11 -0.73 7.12 15.93
CA LYS A 11 -2.05 7.70 15.62
C LYS A 11 -2.41 7.59 14.13
N HIS A 12 -1.45 7.82 13.25
CA HIS A 12 -1.67 7.67 11.80
C HIS A 12 -1.96 6.22 11.39
N ILE A 13 -1.29 5.25 12.02
CA ILE A 13 -1.54 3.83 11.79
C ILE A 13 -2.93 3.46 12.31
N ASP A 14 -3.28 3.89 13.52
CA ASP A 14 -4.56 3.58 14.16
C ASP A 14 -5.75 4.08 13.32
N VAL A 15 -5.69 5.33 12.86
CA VAL A 15 -6.74 5.92 12.00
C VAL A 15 -6.91 5.14 10.70
N LYS A 16 -5.80 4.80 10.02
CA LYS A 16 -5.86 4.04 8.77
C LYS A 16 -6.36 2.61 8.96
N HIS A 17 -5.94 1.98 10.05
CA HIS A 17 -6.35 0.63 10.38
C HIS A 17 -7.86 0.55 10.62
N HIS A 18 -8.41 1.44 11.46
CA HIS A 18 -9.85 1.49 11.72
C HIS A 18 -10.64 1.74 10.43
N PHE A 19 -10.23 2.71 9.62
CA PHE A 19 -10.87 2.99 8.34
C PHE A 19 -10.94 1.74 7.43
N LEU A 20 -9.81 1.04 7.24
CA LEU A 20 -9.77 -0.13 6.38
C LEU A 20 -10.61 -1.28 6.94
N ARG A 21 -10.50 -1.56 8.24
CA ARG A 21 -11.25 -2.63 8.90
C ARG A 21 -12.75 -2.43 8.75
N ASP A 22 -13.26 -1.23 9.01
CA ASP A 22 -14.70 -0.94 8.94
C ASP A 22 -15.24 -1.10 7.51
N HIS A 23 -14.43 -0.85 6.48
CA HIS A 23 -14.84 -1.05 5.09
C HIS A 23 -14.77 -2.51 4.65
N VAL A 24 -13.81 -3.27 5.17
CA VAL A 24 -13.71 -4.72 4.94
C VAL A 24 -14.87 -5.45 5.62
N GLU A 25 -15.16 -5.13 6.88
CA GLU A 25 -16.28 -5.71 7.64
C GLU A 25 -17.64 -5.37 7.00
N ALA A 26 -17.78 -4.17 6.43
CA ALA A 26 -18.96 -3.78 5.66
C ALA A 26 -19.03 -4.41 4.25
N GLY A 27 -18.06 -5.24 3.85
CA GLY A 27 -18.01 -5.87 2.53
C GLY A 27 -17.75 -4.89 1.38
N ARG A 28 -17.33 -3.65 1.67
CA ARG A 28 -17.07 -2.60 0.67
C ARG A 28 -15.67 -2.66 0.08
N LEU A 29 -14.74 -3.30 0.79
CA LEU A 29 -13.36 -3.51 0.35
C LEU A 29 -12.94 -4.96 0.61
N GLN A 30 -12.14 -5.49 -0.31
CA GLN A 30 -11.40 -6.74 -0.15
C GLN A 30 -9.92 -6.43 -0.19
N ILE A 31 -9.15 -7.00 0.74
CA ILE A 31 -7.70 -6.83 0.79
C ILE A 31 -7.07 -8.11 0.27
N GLU A 32 -6.25 -7.96 -0.77
CA GLU A 32 -5.49 -9.06 -1.36
C GLU A 32 -3.98 -8.78 -1.26
N PRO A 33 -3.18 -9.78 -0.83
CA PRO A 33 -1.74 -9.63 -0.84
C PRO A 33 -1.22 -9.62 -2.28
N VAL A 34 -0.43 -8.61 -2.61
CA VAL A 34 0.25 -8.50 -3.91
C VAL A 34 1.74 -8.65 -3.67
N SER A 35 2.42 -9.39 -4.54
CA SER A 35 3.87 -9.53 -4.46
C SER A 35 4.54 -8.17 -4.68
N SER A 36 5.70 -7.91 -4.09
CA SER A 36 6.43 -6.67 -4.35
C SER A 36 6.84 -6.52 -5.82
N GLN A 37 6.90 -7.63 -6.57
CA GLN A 37 7.18 -7.63 -8.01
C GLN A 37 5.96 -7.23 -8.85
N ASP A 38 4.74 -7.39 -8.32
CA ASP A 38 3.49 -7.09 -9.03
C ASP A 38 2.82 -5.81 -8.51
N GLN A 39 3.39 -5.17 -7.50
CA GLN A 39 2.84 -3.96 -6.89
C GLN A 39 3.02 -2.73 -7.80
N LEU A 40 2.12 -2.56 -8.77
CA LEU A 40 2.15 -1.46 -9.75
C LEU A 40 2.23 -0.06 -9.12
N ALA A 41 1.60 0.13 -7.95
CA ALA A 41 1.61 1.40 -7.22
C ALA A 41 3.01 1.88 -6.80
N ASP A 42 4.01 0.98 -6.78
CA ASP A 42 5.39 1.35 -6.44
C ASP A 42 5.97 2.36 -7.43
N MET A 43 5.56 2.33 -8.71
CA MET A 43 6.01 3.29 -9.70
C MET A 43 5.61 4.74 -9.40
N LEU A 44 4.56 4.93 -8.59
CA LEU A 44 4.01 6.25 -8.22
C LEU A 44 4.48 6.72 -6.84
N THR A 45 5.00 5.81 -6.01
CA THR A 45 5.24 6.06 -4.58
C THR A 45 6.70 5.90 -4.17
N LYS A 46 7.54 5.30 -5.03
CA LYS A 46 8.95 5.03 -4.76
C LYS A 46 9.83 5.59 -5.88
N ALA A 47 11.05 5.97 -5.52
CA ALA A 47 12.11 6.16 -6.49
C ALA A 47 12.65 4.77 -6.89
N LEU A 48 12.27 4.30 -8.07
CA LEU A 48 12.69 3.01 -8.62
C LEU A 48 13.80 3.20 -9.65
N ASP A 49 14.61 2.15 -9.86
CA ASP A 49 15.53 2.13 -10.98
C ASP A 49 14.78 2.04 -12.32
N THR A 50 15.45 2.42 -13.40
CA THR A 50 14.86 2.48 -14.74
C THR A 50 14.38 1.12 -15.25
N SER A 51 15.01 0.02 -14.85
CA SER A 51 14.56 -1.31 -15.27
C SER A 51 13.22 -1.61 -14.62
N ARG A 52 13.16 -1.50 -13.29
CA ARG A 52 11.95 -1.79 -12.52
C ARG A 52 10.78 -0.89 -12.90
N PHE A 53 11.04 0.40 -13.13
CA PHE A 53 10.01 1.32 -13.59
C PHE A 53 9.45 0.93 -14.96
N ARG A 54 10.30 0.53 -15.92
CA ARG A 54 9.85 0.07 -17.24
C ARG A 54 9.06 -1.23 -17.16
N ASP A 55 9.46 -2.16 -16.30
CA ASP A 55 8.74 -3.42 -16.11
C ASP A 55 7.32 -3.16 -15.58
N LEU A 56 7.19 -2.34 -14.52
CA LEU A 56 5.89 -1.95 -13.97
C LEU A 56 5.05 -1.17 -14.99
N ARG A 57 5.66 -0.28 -15.78
CA ARG A 57 4.99 0.48 -16.83
C ARG A 57 4.42 -0.44 -17.93
N ARG A 58 5.17 -1.45 -18.34
CA ARG A 58 4.70 -2.48 -19.30
C ARG A 58 3.56 -3.32 -18.72
N SER A 59 3.66 -3.72 -17.45
CA SER A 59 2.57 -4.42 -16.77
C SER A 59 1.28 -3.60 -16.66
N LEU A 60 1.38 -2.27 -16.69
CA LEU A 60 0.23 -1.35 -16.76
C LEU A 60 -0.31 -1.17 -18.20
N GLY A 61 0.32 -1.77 -19.21
CA GLY A 61 -0.06 -1.66 -20.62
C GLY A 61 0.48 -0.42 -21.33
N LEU A 62 1.39 0.34 -20.71
CA LEU A 62 1.99 1.54 -21.27
C LEU A 62 3.26 1.20 -22.06
N ASN A 63 3.07 0.60 -23.24
CA ASN A 63 4.17 0.27 -24.14
C ASN A 63 4.57 1.51 -24.95
N ASP A 64 5.88 1.71 -25.14
CA ASP A 64 6.45 2.74 -26.03
C ASP A 64 6.38 2.29 -27.51
#